data_AF-A0A971PZF3-F1
#
_entry.id   AF-A0A971PZF3-F1
#
_cell.length_a   1.000
_cell.length_b   1.000
_cell.length_c   1.000
_cell.angle_alpha   90.00
_cell.angle_beta   90.00
_cell.angle_gamma   90.00
#
_symmetry.space_group_name_H-M   'P 1'
#
loop_
_entity.id
_entity.type
_entity.pdbx_description
1 polymer ?
#
loop_
_entity_poly.entity_id
_entity_poly.type
_entity_poly.pdbx_seq_one_letter_code
_entity_poly.pdbx_strand_id
1 'polypeptide(L)'
;NTLTRTYPRGMDTEVFSYKVLQEVYYNAQEQPEREHVTPYICWHPERYKLDNVSHHENQSHHRWTVDTPEDFELIKLILQDLYPVSNKFTWLDVLNLLNEHPEWVQINASVTQKEI
;
A
#
# COMPACT_ATOMS: atom_id res chain seq x y z
N ASN A 1 -3.31 5.73 -5.00
CA ASN A 1 -4.42 4.81 -4.59
C ASN A 1 -4.54 4.72 -3.07
N THR A 2 -4.19 5.80 -2.34
CA THR A 2 -4.08 5.82 -0.88
C THR A 2 -5.18 6.62 -0.20
N LEU A 3 -5.87 7.53 -0.92
CA LEU A 3 -6.99 8.34 -0.39
C LEU A 3 -8.20 7.47 -0.02
N THR A 4 -8.51 6.48 -0.86
CA THR A 4 -9.45 5.41 -0.56
C THR A 4 -8.81 4.11 -1.01
N ARG A 5 -8.40 3.28 -0.06
CA ARG A 5 -7.69 2.04 -0.36
C ARG A 5 -8.69 0.99 -0.84
N THR A 6 -8.54 0.59 -2.10
CA THR A 6 -9.21 -0.56 -2.71
C THR A 6 -8.24 -1.66 -3.12
N TYR A 7 -6.95 -1.33 -3.23
CA TYR A 7 -5.88 -2.28 -3.51
C TYR A 7 -5.34 -2.90 -2.22
N PRO A 8 -4.70 -4.06 -2.28
CA PRO A 8 -3.96 -4.63 -1.15
C PRO A 8 -2.99 -3.62 -0.54
N ARG A 9 -2.90 -3.59 0.79
CA ARG A 9 -1.88 -2.80 1.47
C ARG A 9 -0.49 -3.32 1.07
N GLY A 10 0.45 -2.41 0.80
CA GLY A 10 1.75 -2.74 0.21
C GLY A 10 1.82 -2.49 -1.30
N MET A 11 0.68 -2.26 -1.94
CA MET A 11 0.58 -1.75 -3.32
C MET A 11 0.31 -0.24 -3.36
N ASP A 12 0.57 0.47 -2.26
CA ASP A 12 0.33 1.90 -2.13
C ASP A 12 1.26 2.66 -3.11
N THR A 13 0.67 3.55 -3.90
CA THR A 13 1.36 4.38 -4.89
C THR A 13 0.75 5.76 -4.89
N GLU A 14 1.63 6.75 -4.75
CA GLU A 14 1.30 8.17 -4.69
C GLU A 14 2.14 8.90 -5.75
N VAL A 15 1.48 9.76 -6.52
CA VAL A 15 2.12 10.49 -7.62
C VAL A 15 1.74 11.96 -7.51
N PHE A 16 2.75 12.81 -7.43
CA PHE A 16 2.60 14.26 -7.40
C PHE A 16 3.80 14.92 -8.07
N SER A 17 3.64 16.16 -8.52
CA SER A 17 4.73 16.88 -9.19
C SER A 17 5.84 17.24 -8.21
N TYR A 18 7.07 17.37 -8.73
CA TYR A 18 8.20 17.88 -7.94
C TYR A 18 7.92 19.26 -7.32
N LYS A 19 7.20 20.14 -8.03
CA LYS A 19 6.81 21.45 -7.51
C LYS A 19 5.99 21.33 -6.23
N VAL A 20 5.02 20.42 -6.20
CA VAL A 20 4.21 20.17 -4.99
C VAL A 20 5.09 19.64 -3.86
N LEU A 21 5.98 18.68 -4.14
CA LEU A 21 6.92 18.17 -3.14
C LEU A 21 7.81 19.26 -2.54
N GLN A 22 8.33 20.17 -3.38
CA GLN A 22 9.12 21.31 -2.92
C GLN A 22 8.29 22.26 -2.04
N GLU A 23 7.03 22.52 -2.41
CA GLU A 23 6.12 23.31 -1.56
C GLU A 23 5.87 22.62 -0.21
N VAL A 24 5.60 21.32 -0.18
CA VAL A 24 5.44 20.55 1.07
C VAL A 24 6.68 20.68 1.94
N TYR A 25 7.88 20.52 1.37
CA TYR A 25 9.13 20.61 2.12
C TYR A 25 9.31 21.92 2.89
N TYR A 26 8.91 23.06 2.30
CA TYR A 26 9.06 24.37 2.95
C TYR A 26 7.93 24.72 3.93
N ASN A 27 6.74 24.14 3.76
CA ASN A 27 5.56 24.58 4.48
C ASN A 27 5.04 23.58 5.53
N ALA A 28 5.34 22.29 5.40
CA ALA A 28 4.95 21.28 6.39
C ALA A 28 5.65 21.53 7.74
N GLN A 29 4.88 21.67 8.81
CA GLN A 29 5.40 21.96 10.16
C GLN A 29 5.14 20.79 11.10
N GLU A 30 4.06 20.05 10.90
CA GLU A 30 3.68 18.96 11.79
C GLU A 30 4.56 17.73 11.54
N GLN A 31 4.86 16.98 12.60
CA GLN A 31 5.70 15.80 12.50
C GLN A 31 5.17 14.77 11.47
N PRO A 32 3.86 14.41 11.46
CA PRO A 32 3.33 13.44 10.50
C PRO A 32 3.44 13.93 9.05
N GLU A 33 3.31 15.24 8.82
CA GLU A 33 3.44 15.84 7.49
C GLU A 33 4.88 15.73 6.97
N ARG A 34 5.88 15.88 7.84
CA ARG A 34 7.29 15.78 7.47
C ARG A 34 7.77 14.34 7.31
N GLU A 35 7.22 13.42 8.10
CA GLU A 35 7.57 12.00 8.06
C GLU A 35 6.91 11.26 6.90
N HIS A 36 5.62 11.51 6.66
CA HIS A 36 4.84 10.79 5.65
C HIS A 36 4.60 11.59 4.36
N VAL A 37 4.98 12.87 4.31
CA VAL A 37 4.95 13.77 3.15
C VAL A 37 3.54 14.10 2.63
N THR A 38 2.74 13.10 2.28
CA THR A 38 1.41 13.26 1.69
C THR A 38 0.31 13.78 2.62
N PRO A 39 0.39 13.70 3.97
CA PRO A 39 -0.62 14.32 4.83
C PRO A 39 -0.82 15.81 4.55
N TYR A 40 0.26 16.58 4.35
CA TYR A 40 0.17 17.99 4.01
C TYR A 40 -0.65 18.23 2.73
N ILE A 41 -0.49 17.39 1.72
CA ILE A 41 -1.23 17.52 0.45
C ILE A 41 -2.71 17.19 0.67
N CYS A 42 -2.99 16.11 1.40
CA CYS A 42 -4.34 15.57 1.57
C CYS A 42 -5.19 16.39 2.55
N TRP A 43 -4.58 17.00 3.56
CA TRP A 43 -5.25 17.84 4.56
C TRP A 43 -5.58 19.24 4.05
N HIS A 44 -5.06 19.61 2.87
CA HIS A 44 -5.28 20.90 2.21
C HIS A 44 -5.97 20.76 0.84
N PRO A 45 -7.18 20.15 0.75
CA PRO A 45 -7.89 19.97 -0.52
C PRO A 45 -8.30 21.29 -1.19
N GLU A 46 -8.32 22.40 -0.47
CA GLU A 46 -8.52 23.74 -1.00
C GLU A 46 -7.32 24.24 -1.83
N ARG A 47 -6.14 23.65 -1.63
CA ARG A 47 -4.89 24.01 -2.32
C ARG A 47 -4.53 23.02 -3.42
N TYR A 48 -4.94 21.76 -3.29
CA TYR A 48 -4.51 20.68 -4.17
C TYR A 48 -5.69 19.96 -4.82
N LYS A 49 -5.52 19.60 -6.10
CA LYS A 49 -6.43 18.68 -6.78
C LYS A 49 -6.05 17.26 -6.39
N LEU A 50 -6.97 16.58 -5.72
CA LEU A 50 -6.80 15.21 -5.26
C LEU A 50 -7.59 14.26 -6.16
N ASP A 51 -6.99 13.14 -6.52
CA ASP A 51 -7.63 12.07 -7.27
C ASP A 51 -7.16 10.70 -6.76
N ASN A 52 -8.01 9.69 -6.88
CA ASN A 52 -7.74 8.34 -6.40
C ASN A 52 -7.94 7.29 -7.50
N VAL A 53 -6.85 6.63 -7.88
CA VAL A 53 -6.92 5.41 -8.68
C VAL A 53 -7.50 4.30 -7.81
N SER A 54 -8.73 3.88 -8.13
CA SER A 54 -9.48 2.85 -7.41
C SER A 54 -9.60 1.59 -8.25
N HIS A 55 -9.61 0.45 -7.60
CA HIS A 55 -9.96 -0.84 -8.19
C HIS A 55 -11.47 -1.06 -8.09
N HIS A 56 -12.04 -1.83 -9.03
CA HIS A 56 -13.48 -2.09 -9.06
C HIS A 56 -13.92 -3.01 -7.91
N GLU A 57 -13.06 -3.92 -7.48
CA GLU A 57 -13.24 -4.75 -6.29
C GLU A 57 -12.41 -4.24 -5.12
N ASN A 58 -12.95 -4.35 -3.90
CA ASN A 58 -12.25 -3.96 -2.70
C ASN A 58 -11.35 -5.10 -2.18
N GLN A 59 -10.07 -5.01 -2.48
CA GLN A 59 -9.01 -5.94 -2.08
C GLN A 59 -8.14 -5.38 -0.93
N SER A 60 -8.61 -4.33 -0.23
CA SER A 60 -7.85 -3.64 0.83
C SER A 60 -7.62 -4.46 2.10
N HIS A 61 -8.33 -5.58 2.24
CA HIS A 61 -8.20 -6.49 3.38
C HIS A 61 -6.91 -7.33 3.31
N HIS A 62 -6.27 -7.44 2.14
CA HIS A 62 -4.96 -8.05 2.01
C HIS A 62 -3.84 -7.14 2.52
N ARG A 63 -2.92 -7.72 3.30
CA ARG A 63 -1.72 -7.06 3.83
C ARG A 63 -0.46 -7.67 3.20
N TRP A 64 0.09 -6.99 2.20
CA TRP A 64 1.29 -7.40 1.46
C TRP A 64 2.46 -6.44 1.74
N THR A 65 2.69 -6.18 3.02
CA THR A 65 3.81 -5.39 3.55
C THR A 65 4.85 -6.31 4.16
N VAL A 66 5.97 -5.76 4.67
CA VAL A 66 7.01 -6.51 5.39
C VAL A 66 7.42 -5.72 6.64
N ASP A 67 6.47 -5.55 7.58
CA ASP A 67 6.72 -4.83 8.83
C ASP A 67 6.92 -5.77 10.04
N THR A 68 6.42 -7.01 9.97
CA THR A 68 6.51 -8.02 11.02
C THR A 68 7.07 -9.36 10.50
N PRO A 69 7.48 -10.29 11.39
CA PRO A 69 7.87 -11.64 10.97
C PRO A 69 6.77 -12.40 10.22
N GLU A 70 5.50 -12.21 10.60
CA GLU A 70 4.34 -12.82 9.95
C GLU A 70 4.13 -12.27 8.53
N ASP A 71 4.25 -10.95 8.37
CA ASP A 71 4.24 -10.30 7.06
C ASP A 71 5.34 -10.89 6.16
N PHE A 72 6.55 -11.04 6.69
CA PHE A 72 7.67 -11.61 5.95
C PHE A 72 7.41 -13.06 5.53
N GLU A 73 6.86 -13.90 6.41
CA GLU A 73 6.58 -15.29 6.08
C GLU A 73 5.54 -15.42 4.97
N LEU A 74 4.47 -14.61 4.99
CA LEU A 74 3.49 -14.57 3.90
C LEU A 74 4.14 -14.17 2.56
N ILE A 75 4.90 -13.07 2.53
CA ILE A 75 5.56 -12.60 1.30
C ILE A 75 6.58 -13.62 0.79
N LYS A 76 7.30 -14.28 1.68
CA LYS A 76 8.24 -15.35 1.33
C LYS A 76 7.53 -16.53 0.65
N LEU A 77 6.39 -17.00 1.18
CA LEU A 77 5.61 -18.08 0.56
C LEU A 77 5.12 -17.68 -0.84
N ILE A 78 4.55 -16.47 -0.98
CA ILE A 78 4.10 -15.94 -2.27
C ILE A 78 5.25 -15.92 -3.29
N LEU A 79 6.41 -15.40 -2.90
CA LEU A 79 7.57 -15.33 -3.79
C LEU A 79 8.15 -16.71 -4.13
N GLN A 80 8.17 -17.64 -3.18
CA GLN A 80 8.66 -19.00 -3.41
C GLN A 80 7.80 -19.78 -4.41
N ASP A 81 6.51 -19.50 -4.46
CA ASP A 81 5.59 -20.15 -5.38
C ASP A 81 5.60 -19.49 -6.78
N LEU A 82 5.44 -18.16 -6.84
CA LEU A 82 5.28 -17.46 -8.12
C LEU A 82 6.59 -17.23 -8.87
N TYR A 83 7.67 -16.91 -8.15
CA TYR A 83 8.91 -16.46 -8.78
C TYR A 83 9.60 -17.55 -9.64
N PRO A 84 9.61 -18.84 -9.25
CA PRO A 84 10.13 -19.91 -10.10
C PRO A 84 9.30 -20.16 -11.36
N VAL A 85 7.99 -19.88 -11.32
CA VAL A 85 7.09 -20.05 -12.47
C VAL A 85 7.22 -18.88 -13.44
N SER A 86 7.25 -17.64 -12.93
CA SER A 86 7.42 -16.42 -13.72
C SER A 86 7.99 -15.31 -12.86
N ASN A 87 9.11 -14.70 -13.28
CA ASN A 87 9.65 -13.53 -12.60
C ASN A 87 8.95 -12.20 -12.99
N LYS A 88 7.86 -12.27 -13.76
CA LYS A 88 7.04 -11.13 -14.20
C LYS A 88 5.58 -11.29 -13.80
N PHE A 89 5.32 -12.01 -12.71
CA PHE A 89 3.97 -12.11 -12.17
C PHE A 89 3.45 -10.73 -11.74
N THR A 90 2.14 -10.60 -11.72
CA THR A 90 1.40 -9.41 -11.36
C THR A 90 0.75 -9.59 -10.00
N TRP A 91 0.23 -8.49 -9.45
CA TRP A 91 -0.53 -8.52 -8.21
C TRP A 91 -1.81 -9.36 -8.31
N LEU A 92 -2.36 -9.55 -9.52
CA LEU A 92 -3.50 -10.43 -9.77
C LEU A 92 -3.11 -11.91 -9.65
N ASP A 93 -1.88 -12.27 -10.03
CA ASP A 93 -1.38 -13.63 -9.84
C ASP A 93 -1.23 -13.95 -8.35
N VAL A 94 -0.82 -12.96 -7.54
CA VAL A 94 -0.81 -13.07 -6.07
C VAL A 94 -2.22 -13.27 -5.52
N LEU A 95 -3.23 -12.52 -6.00
CA LEU A 95 -4.62 -12.74 -5.59
C LEU A 95 -5.09 -14.15 -5.92
N ASN A 96 -4.83 -14.63 -7.13
CA ASN A 96 -5.21 -15.98 -7.55
C ASN A 96 -4.57 -17.04 -6.66
N LEU A 97 -3.28 -16.90 -6.37
CA LEU A 97 -2.57 -17.80 -5.44
C LEU A 97 -3.21 -17.81 -4.05
N LEU A 98 -3.55 -16.64 -3.50
CA LEU A 98 -4.18 -16.56 -2.17
C LEU A 98 -5.63 -17.07 -2.15
N ASN A 99 -6.32 -17.06 -3.29
CA ASN A 99 -7.63 -17.71 -3.43
C ASN A 99 -7.50 -19.24 -3.44
N GLU A 100 -6.39 -19.77 -3.97
CA GLU A 100 -6.06 -21.20 -3.92
C GLU A 100 -5.56 -21.63 -2.52
N HIS A 101 -4.93 -20.71 -1.80
CA HIS A 101 -4.39 -20.90 -0.44
C HIS A 101 -5.00 -19.94 0.59
N PRO A 102 -6.31 -20.05 0.90
CA PRO A 102 -7.00 -19.12 1.80
C PRO A 102 -6.42 -19.10 3.22
N GLU A 103 -5.75 -20.16 3.65
CA GLU A 103 -5.07 -20.25 4.93
C GLU A 103 -3.85 -19.32 5.05
N TRP A 104 -3.22 -18.93 3.93
CA TRP A 104 -2.06 -18.03 3.95
C TRP A 104 -2.46 -16.60 4.34
N VAL A 105 -3.68 -16.18 4.01
CA VAL A 105 -4.22 -14.87 4.40
C VAL A 105 -4.27 -14.72 5.92
N GLN A 106 -4.36 -15.84 6.66
CA GLN A 106 -4.41 -15.83 8.13
C GLN A 106 -3.05 -15.58 8.78
N ILE A 107 -1.94 -15.73 8.06
CA ILE A 107 -0.58 -15.64 8.61
C ILE A 107 -0.36 -14.29 9.30
N ASN A 108 -0.76 -13.20 8.66
CA ASN A 108 -0.63 -11.84 9.19
C ASN A 108 -1.97 -11.15 9.49
N ALA A 109 -3.07 -11.90 9.56
CA ALA A 109 -4.41 -11.34 9.79
C ALA A 109 -4.57 -10.65 11.15
N SER A 110 -3.75 -11.04 12.15
CA SER A 110 -3.76 -10.42 13.49
C SER A 110 -2.94 -9.12 13.56
N VAL A 111 -2.20 -8.75 12.51
CA VAL A 111 -1.33 -7.59 12.50
C VAL A 111 -2.14 -6.31 12.29
N THR A 112 -2.21 -5.49 13.34
CA THR A 112 -2.87 -4.17 13.27
C THR A 112 -1.94 -3.12 12.67
N GLN A 113 -2.44 -2.37 11.68
CA GLN A 113 -1.72 -1.23 11.13
C GLN A 113 -1.65 -0.09 12.15
N LYS A 114 -0.47 0.52 12.31
CA LYS A 114 -0.31 1.76 13.09
C LYS A 114 -0.98 2.93 12.38
N GLU A 115 -1.74 3.72 13.11
CA GLU A 115 -2.32 4.98 12.64
C GLU A 115 -1.24 6.06 12.56
N ILE A 116 -1.39 6.94 11.56
CA ILE A 116 -0.54 8.13 11.31
C ILE A 116 -1.23 9.33 11.93
#